data_AF-A0A5E4LLE0-F1
#
_entry.id   AF-A0A5E4LLE0-F1
#
_cell.length_a   1.000
_cell.length_b   1.000
_cell.length_c   1.000
_cell.angle_alpha   90.00
_cell.angle_beta   90.00
_cell.angle_gamma   90.00
#
_symmetry.space_group_name_H-M   'P 1'
#
loop_
_entity.id
_entity.type
_entity.pdbx_description
1 polymer ?
#
loop_
_entity_poly.entity_id
_entity_poly.type
_entity_poly.pdbx_seq_one_letter_code
_entity_poly.pdbx_strand_id
1 'polypeptide(L)' 'MGQKIGSEKIKREDGYLYFIGKDGYVWKAPMKHNKGGRKGKVGSEKVDKQKGYMYYLGKDGYVYKAKLKNA' A
#
# COMPACT_ATOMS: atom_id res chain seq x y z
N MET A 1 -12.42 11.85 -2.63
CA MET A 1 -11.03 11.68 -2.12
C MET A 1 -11.01 10.49 -1.16
N GLY A 2 -9.88 9.80 -1.02
CA GLY A 2 -9.74 8.76 -0.01
C GLY A 2 -9.60 9.35 1.39
N GLN A 3 -9.99 8.61 2.41
CA GLN A 3 -9.73 8.92 3.82
C GLN A 3 -8.37 8.35 4.22
N LYS A 4 -7.51 9.16 4.84
CA LYS A 4 -6.28 8.67 5.48
C LYS A 4 -6.67 7.82 6.67
N ILE A 5 -6.19 6.58 6.70
CA ILE A 5 -6.43 5.65 7.82
C ILE A 5 -5.13 5.24 8.50
N GLY A 6 -3.99 5.33 7.79
CA GLY A 6 -2.69 4.96 8.32
C GLY A 6 -2.03 6.10 9.09
N SER A 7 -1.32 5.75 10.15
CA SER A 7 -0.47 6.65 10.94
C SER A 7 1.02 6.50 10.59
N GLU A 8 1.42 5.35 10.05
CA GLU A 8 2.79 5.06 9.64
C GLU A 8 3.13 5.72 8.30
N LYS A 9 4.26 6.43 8.23
CA LYS A 9 4.75 7.04 7.00
C LYS A 9 5.76 6.12 6.32
N ILE A 10 5.37 5.55 5.19
CA ILE A 10 6.22 4.66 4.38
C ILE A 10 7.05 5.49 3.39
N LYS A 11 8.37 5.32 3.45
CA LYS A 11 9.30 5.86 2.46
C LYS A 11 9.31 4.95 1.23
N ARG A 12 9.11 5.55 0.06
CA ARG A 12 9.20 4.84 -1.22
C ARG A 12 10.64 4.84 -1.72
N GLU A 13 11.09 3.68 -2.15
CA GLU A 13 12.35 3.46 -2.83
C GLU A 13 12.08 3.38 -4.33
N ASP A 14 13.01 3.91 -5.12
CA ASP A 14 12.94 3.81 -6.57
C ASP A 14 13.00 2.33 -7.03
N GLY A 15 12.32 2.04 -8.13
CA GLY A 15 12.25 0.69 -8.67
C GLY A 15 11.40 -0.31 -7.89
N TYR A 16 10.52 0.16 -7.00
CA TYR A 16 9.55 -0.67 -6.27
C TYR A 16 8.11 -0.19 -6.42
N LEU A 17 7.20 -1.15 -6.56
CA LEU A 17 5.76 -0.94 -6.53
C LEU A 17 5.22 -1.24 -5.13
N TYR A 18 4.45 -0.31 -4.58
CA TYR A 18 3.91 -0.40 -3.21
C TYR A 18 2.41 -0.67 -3.24
N PHE A 19 1.95 -1.62 -2.44
CA PHE A 19 0.55 -2.04 -2.40
C PHE A 19 0.15 -2.59 -1.02
N ILE A 20 -1.16 -2.67 -0.79
CA ILE A 20 -1.73 -3.30 0.41
C ILE A 20 -1.99 -4.78 0.11
N GLY A 21 -1.28 -5.65 0.84
CA GLY A 21 -1.39 -7.10 0.72
C GLY A 21 -2.78 -7.65 1.08
N LYS A 22 -2.99 -8.94 0.82
CA LYS A 22 -4.22 -9.63 1.26
C LYS A 22 -4.28 -9.79 2.78
N ASP A 23 -3.12 -9.83 3.42
CA ASP A 23 -2.90 -9.87 4.86
C ASP A 23 -3.14 -8.52 5.57
N GLY A 24 -3.35 -7.45 4.80
CA GLY A 24 -3.62 -6.11 5.32
C GLY A 24 -2.36 -5.26 5.54
N TYR A 25 -1.15 -5.76 5.26
CA TYR A 25 0.08 -4.99 5.45
C TYR A 25 0.51 -4.26 4.17
N VAL A 26 1.39 -3.26 4.32
CA VAL A 26 2.04 -2.60 3.18
C VAL A 26 3.23 -3.44 2.70
N TRP A 27 3.22 -3.77 1.41
CA TRP A 27 4.26 -4.53 0.74
C TRP A 27 4.90 -3.73 -0.38
N LYS A 28 6.17 -4.06 -0.66
CA LYS A 28 6.89 -3.66 -1.87
C LYS A 28 7.17 -4.86 -2.76
N ALA A 29 7.15 -4.64 -4.07
CA ALA A 29 7.62 -5.60 -5.06
C ALA A 29 8.54 -4.89 -6.07
N PRO A 30 9.65 -5.53 -6.51
CA PRO A 30 10.53 -4.94 -7.51
C PRO A 30 9.80 -4.74 -8.83
N MET A 31 10.07 -3.62 -9.49
CA MET A 31 9.62 -3.37 -10.86
C MET A 31 10.49 -4.11 -11.88
N LYS A 32 10.03 -4.22 -13.14
CA LYS A 32 10.72 -4.95 -14.22
C LYS A 32 12.20 -4.56 -14.41
N HIS A 33 12.54 -3.29 -14.18
CA HIS A 33 13.91 -2.79 -14.31
C HIS A 33 14.79 -3.06 -13.08
N ASN A 34 14.20 -3.35 -11.92
CA ASN A 34 14.91 -3.65 -10.68
C ASN A 34 15.13 -5.16 -10.54
N LYS A 35 16.12 -5.70 -11.25
CA LYS A 35 16.39 -7.15 -11.32
C LYS A 35 16.89 -7.77 -10.00
N GLY A 36 17.51 -6.97 -9.12
CA GLY A 36 18.06 -7.43 -7.83
C GLY A 36 17.11 -7.26 -6.65
N GLY A 37 16.03 -6.49 -6.83
CA GLY A 37 15.09 -6.21 -5.76
C GLY A 37 14.29 -7.44 -5.34
N ARG A 38 13.85 -7.45 -4.08
CA ARG A 38 13.06 -8.54 -3.50
C ARG A 38 11.73 -8.01 -2.98
N LYS A 39 10.72 -8.86 -3.00
CA LYS A 39 9.44 -8.56 -2.34
C LYS A 39 9.68 -8.50 -0.84
N GLY A 40 9.00 -7.57 -0.17
CA GLY A 40 9.13 -7.43 1.27
C GLY A 40 8.00 -6.62 1.88
N LYS A 41 7.68 -6.91 3.14
CA LYS A 41 6.79 -6.10 3.97
C LYS A 41 7.56 -4.85 4.39
N VAL A 42 6.93 -3.67 4.30
CA VAL A 42 7.59 -2.36 4.55
C VAL A 42 6.97 -1.62 5.73
N GLY A 43 5.70 -1.90 6.05
CA GLY A 43 5.01 -1.31 7.19
C GLY A 43 4.72 -2.32 8.28
N SER A 44 4.56 -1.82 9.49
CA SER A 44 4.08 -2.57 10.65
C SER A 44 2.56 -2.48 10.82
N GLU A 45 1.96 -1.41 10.30
CA GLU A 45 0.52 -1.15 10.41
C GLU A 45 -0.31 -2.14 9.58
N LYS A 46 -1.30 -2.77 10.23
CA LYS A 46 -2.23 -3.69 9.59
C LYS A 46 -3.55 -2.97 9.29
N VAL A 47 -4.04 -3.17 8.07
CA VAL A 47 -5.29 -2.60 7.59
C VAL A 47 -6.35 -3.69 7.49
N ASP A 48 -7.46 -3.50 8.20
CA ASP A 48 -8.64 -4.36 8.07
C ASP A 48 -9.44 -4.02 6.82
N LYS A 49 -9.27 -4.86 5.79
CA LYS A 49 -9.89 -4.63 4.48
C LYS A 49 -11.37 -4.97 4.52
N GLN A 50 -12.19 -3.93 4.44
CA GLN A 50 -13.64 -4.05 4.28
C GLN A 50 -14.06 -4.20 2.82
N LYS A 51 -15.09 -5.02 2.56
CA LYS A 51 -15.73 -5.13 1.23
C LYS A 51 -16.24 -3.76 0.76
N GLY A 52 -16.16 -3.51 -0.54
CA GLY A 52 -16.57 -2.26 -1.16
C GLY A 52 -15.63 -1.07 -0.99
N TYR A 53 -14.42 -1.31 -0.47
CA TYR A 53 -13.37 -0.30 -0.35
C TYR A 53 -12.08 -0.72 -1.03
N MET A 54 -11.38 0.28 -1.59
CA MET A 54 -10.00 0.17 -2.06
C MET A 54 -9.06 0.75 -1.00
N TYR A 55 -7.94 0.06 -0.80
CA TYR A 55 -6.87 0.49 0.11
C TYR A 55 -5.59 0.66 -0.69
N TYR A 56 -4.90 1.78 -0.49
CA TYR A 56 -3.70 2.12 -1.24
C TYR A 56 -2.76 3.00 -0.44
N LEU A 57 -1.49 3.01 -0.84
CA LEU A 57 -0.49 3.91 -0.30
C LEU A 57 -0.51 5.24 -1.07
N GLY A 58 -0.79 6.34 -0.37
CA GLY A 58 -0.81 7.70 -0.91
C GLY A 58 0.57 8.17 -1.37
N LYS A 59 0.60 9.26 -2.15
CA LYS A 59 1.85 9.88 -2.62
C LYS A 59 2.67 10.49 -1.47
N ASP A 60 2.01 10.86 -0.39
CA ASP A 60 2.57 11.38 0.86
C ASP A 60 3.13 10.29 1.80
N GLY A 61 2.94 9.02 1.44
CA GLY A 61 3.48 7.86 2.17
C GLY A 61 2.56 7.29 3.24
N TYR A 62 1.30 7.74 3.34
CA TYR A 62 0.33 7.17 4.29
C TYR A 62 -0.67 6.23 3.61
N VAL A 63 -1.31 5.35 4.38
CA VAL A 63 -2.36 4.46 3.85
C VAL A 63 -3.70 5.18 3.81
N TYR A 64 -4.39 5.04 2.68
CA TYR A 64 -5.71 5.58 2.42
C TYR A 64 -6.73 4.49 2.11
N LYS A 65 -7.98 4.81 2.42
CA LYS A 65 -9.18 4.03 2.10
C LYS A 65 -10.10 4.85 1.21
N ALA A 66 -10.62 4.28 0.14
CA ALA A 66 -11.60 4.92 -0.74
C ALA A 66 -12.77 3.97 -1.03
N LYS A 67 -13.99 4.50 -1.07
CA LYS A 67 -15.19 3.73 -1.45
C LYS A 67 -15.14 3.43 -2.95
N LEU A 68 -15.31 2.17 -3.32
CA LEU A 68 -15.43 1.77 -4.71
C LEU A 68 -16.79 2.24 -5.23
N LYS A 69 -16.83 2.87 -6.39
CA LYS A 69 -18.07 3.43 -6.96
C LYS A 69 -19.09 2.35 -7.41
N ASN A 70 -18.64 1.11 -7.63
CA ASN A 70 -19.45 0.01 -8.17
C ASN A 70 -19.29 -1.29 -7.34
N ALA A 71 -19.27 -1.19 -6.01
CA ALA A 71 -19.13 -2.35 -5.13
C ALA A 71 -20.41 -3.15 -4.98
#